data_AF-A0A3R9WNL8-F1
#
_entry.id   AF-A0A3R9WNL8-F1
#
_cell.length_a   1.000
_cell.length_b   1.000
_cell.length_c   1.000
_cell.angle_alpha   90.00
_cell.angle_beta   90.00
_cell.angle_gamma   90.00
#
_symmetry.space_group_name_H-M   'P 1'
#
loop_
_entity.id
_entity.type
_entity.pdbx_description
1 polymer ?
#
loop_
_entity_poly.entity_id
_entity_poly.type
_entity_poly.pdbx_seq_one_letter_code
_entity_poly.pdbx_strand_id
1 'polypeptide(L)'
;MISTRTLARALAPVAVFAAASPAAAAPSPALAQVQQSLAATQSMTAAFRQTDGKGQTLAGTLALKRPGKIRFAYGGGADALLVSDGATLHYLDYDVGQHSKWPIGKSPLAILLATNPDLARIATILPSDSRVVLVRARDARRPEFGTLVLAFSKSAGAPGGLLLEGWSAIDAQNKRTTVKLDNQRYNVAVPESAFSFTEPKKR
;
A
#
# COMPACT_ATOMS: atom_id res chain seq x y z
N MET A 1 53.55 29.98 -67.23
CA MET A 1 53.84 29.87 -65.78
C MET A 1 53.07 30.96 -65.05
N ILE A 2 52.20 30.61 -64.10
CA ILE A 2 51.86 31.32 -62.84
C ILE A 2 50.66 30.56 -62.22
N SER A 3 50.86 30.10 -60.99
CA SER A 3 50.06 29.14 -60.23
C SER A 3 48.68 29.64 -59.77
N THR A 4 47.69 28.75 -59.83
CA THR A 4 46.45 28.83 -59.04
C THR A 4 46.70 28.17 -57.68
N ARG A 5 46.52 28.90 -56.57
CA ARG A 5 46.57 28.34 -55.20
C ARG A 5 45.15 27.98 -54.76
N THR A 6 44.87 26.69 -54.63
CA THR A 6 43.62 26.17 -54.05
C THR A 6 43.82 25.96 -52.55
N LEU A 7 43.16 26.75 -51.70
CA LEU A 7 43.09 26.48 -50.26
C LEU A 7 42.08 25.35 -50.01
N ALA A 8 42.56 24.19 -49.57
CA ALA A 8 41.73 23.10 -49.09
C ALA A 8 41.28 23.38 -47.65
N ARG A 9 39.97 23.48 -47.45
CA ARG A 9 39.32 23.67 -46.14
C ARG A 9 39.08 22.29 -45.51
N ALA A 10 39.88 21.94 -44.51
CA ALA A 10 39.74 20.69 -43.77
C ALA A 10 38.50 20.74 -42.86
N LEU A 11 37.50 19.89 -43.14
CA LEU A 11 36.38 19.61 -42.25
C LEU A 11 36.82 18.53 -41.25
N ALA A 12 36.94 18.91 -39.97
CA ALA A 12 37.11 17.95 -38.88
C ALA A 12 35.76 17.31 -38.53
N PRO A 13 35.67 15.98 -38.34
CA PRO A 13 34.43 15.33 -37.92
C PRO A 13 34.17 15.61 -36.43
N VAL A 14 33.07 16.26 -36.13
CA VAL A 14 32.55 16.38 -34.76
C VAL A 14 31.93 15.03 -34.38
N ALA A 15 32.60 14.28 -33.50
CA ALA A 15 32.05 13.07 -32.92
C ALA A 15 30.94 13.42 -31.93
N VAL A 16 29.69 13.14 -32.31
CA VAL A 16 28.54 13.25 -31.41
C VAL A 16 28.54 12.02 -30.50
N PHE A 17 28.99 12.18 -29.26
CA PHE A 17 28.78 11.18 -28.22
C PHE A 17 27.30 11.19 -27.82
N ALA A 18 26.55 10.19 -28.27
CA ALA A 18 25.21 9.92 -27.77
C ALA A 18 25.32 9.49 -26.30
N ALA A 19 24.97 10.38 -25.37
CA ALA A 19 24.86 10.04 -23.97
C ALA A 19 23.73 9.01 -23.81
N ALA A 20 24.10 7.75 -23.49
CA ALA A 20 23.13 6.74 -23.09
C ALA A 20 22.41 7.24 -21.83
N SER A 21 21.13 7.57 -21.96
CA SER A 21 20.30 7.89 -20.80
C SER A 21 20.21 6.65 -19.91
N PRO A 22 20.44 6.75 -18.58
CA PRO A 22 20.30 5.60 -17.71
C PRO A 22 18.87 5.09 -17.79
N ALA A 23 18.69 3.88 -18.33
CA ALA A 23 17.40 3.22 -18.32
C ALA A 23 16.97 3.03 -16.86
N ALA A 24 15.80 3.55 -16.50
CA ALA A 24 15.20 3.26 -15.21
C ALA A 24 15.08 1.74 -15.07
N ALA A 25 15.68 1.17 -14.03
CA ALA A 25 15.61 -0.26 -13.79
C ALA A 25 14.14 -0.70 -13.67
N ALA A 26 13.74 -1.68 -14.48
CA ALA A 26 12.39 -2.23 -14.41
C ALA A 26 12.14 -2.81 -13.00
N PRO A 27 10.93 -2.65 -12.43
CA PRO A 27 10.59 -3.24 -11.15
C PRO A 27 10.80 -4.77 -11.21
N SER A 28 11.23 -5.36 -10.10
CA SER A 28 11.45 -6.82 -10.06
C SER A 28 10.15 -7.56 -10.42
N PRO A 29 10.22 -8.75 -11.04
CA PRO A 29 9.02 -9.52 -11.41
C PRO A 29 8.07 -9.76 -10.22
N ALA A 30 8.61 -9.97 -9.03
CA ALA A 30 7.82 -10.12 -7.80
C ALA A 30 7.09 -8.83 -7.41
N LEU A 31 7.73 -7.66 -7.57
CA LEU A 31 7.09 -6.38 -7.29
C LEU A 31 5.97 -6.08 -8.30
N ALA A 32 6.19 -6.39 -9.57
CA ALA A 32 5.18 -6.29 -10.61
C ALA A 32 3.96 -7.18 -10.31
N GLN A 33 4.17 -8.42 -9.84
CA GLN A 33 3.09 -9.32 -9.43
C GLN A 33 2.29 -8.76 -8.24
N VAL A 34 2.97 -8.20 -7.24
CA VAL A 34 2.32 -7.56 -6.09
C VAL A 34 1.49 -6.36 -6.53
N GLN A 35 2.02 -5.52 -7.42
CA GLN A 35 1.28 -4.40 -7.98
C GLN A 35 0.03 -4.87 -8.73
N GLN A 36 0.15 -5.92 -9.54
CA GLN A 36 -0.99 -6.52 -10.25
C GLN A 36 -2.04 -7.06 -9.28
N SER A 37 -1.63 -7.77 -8.23
CA SER A 37 -2.54 -8.31 -7.21
C SER A 37 -3.31 -7.21 -6.48
N LEU A 38 -2.61 -6.16 -6.04
CA LEU A 38 -3.22 -5.02 -5.36
C LEU A 38 -4.18 -4.24 -6.28
N ALA A 39 -3.83 -4.06 -7.55
CA ALA A 39 -4.67 -3.40 -8.54
C ALA A 39 -5.90 -4.24 -8.95
N ALA A 40 -5.76 -5.57 -9.00
CA ALA A 40 -6.85 -6.49 -9.29
C ALA A 40 -7.82 -6.69 -8.10
N THR A 41 -7.45 -6.24 -6.90
CA THR A 41 -8.28 -6.26 -5.70
C THR A 41 -9.08 -4.96 -5.59
N GLN A 42 -10.33 -4.97 -6.07
CA GLN A 42 -11.24 -3.82 -6.03
C GLN A 42 -12.04 -3.76 -4.73
N SER A 43 -12.39 -4.91 -4.17
CA SER A 43 -13.02 -5.04 -2.86
C SER A 43 -12.54 -6.31 -2.16
N MET A 44 -12.67 -6.35 -0.84
CA MET A 44 -12.35 -7.53 -0.05
C MET A 44 -13.13 -7.52 1.26
N THR A 45 -13.60 -8.68 1.70
CA THR A 45 -14.01 -8.91 3.09
C THR A 45 -13.12 -9.96 3.73
N ALA A 46 -12.83 -9.84 5.02
CA ALA A 46 -12.05 -10.83 5.75
C ALA A 46 -12.40 -10.81 7.25
N ALA A 47 -12.05 -11.86 7.97
CA ALA A 47 -11.80 -11.75 9.41
C ALA A 47 -10.40 -11.18 9.63
N PHE A 48 -10.17 -10.47 10.74
CA PHE A 48 -8.84 -10.01 11.10
C PHE A 48 -8.52 -10.25 12.57
N ARG A 49 -7.22 -10.37 12.86
CA ARG A 49 -6.63 -10.19 14.19
C ARG A 49 -5.58 -9.10 14.11
N GLN A 50 -5.72 -8.09 14.96
CA GLN A 50 -4.78 -6.98 15.09
C GLN A 50 -4.02 -7.11 16.40
N THR A 51 -2.70 -7.13 16.34
CA THR A 51 -1.81 -7.12 17.50
C THR A 51 -1.05 -5.80 17.55
N ASP A 52 -1.10 -5.10 18.68
CA ASP A 52 -0.37 -3.85 18.90
C ASP A 52 1.08 -4.06 19.39
N GLY A 53 1.82 -2.97 19.60
CA GLY A 53 3.20 -3.01 20.09
C GLY A 53 3.35 -3.53 21.53
N LYS A 54 2.26 -3.66 22.28
CA LYS A 54 2.23 -4.25 23.64
C LYS A 54 1.80 -5.72 23.62
N GLY A 55 1.53 -6.28 22.45
CA GLY A 55 1.05 -7.65 22.28
C GLY A 55 -0.45 -7.82 22.48
N GLN A 56 -1.20 -6.74 22.74
CA GLN A 56 -2.65 -6.82 22.88
C GLN A 56 -3.27 -7.15 21.54
N THR A 57 -4.14 -8.16 21.53
CA THR A 57 -4.77 -8.65 20.30
C THR A 57 -6.27 -8.42 20.32
N LEU A 58 -6.76 -7.72 19.32
CA LEU A 58 -8.18 -7.55 19.04
C LEU A 58 -8.54 -8.26 17.75
N ALA A 59 -9.79 -8.71 17.63
CA ALA A 59 -10.28 -9.39 16.44
C ALA A 59 -11.55 -8.74 15.94
N GLY A 60 -11.88 -8.99 14.67
CA GLY A 60 -13.08 -8.44 14.08
C GLY A 60 -13.24 -8.78 12.62
N THR A 61 -14.03 -7.97 11.93
CA THR A 61 -14.28 -8.09 10.49
C THR A 61 -13.72 -6.90 9.74
N LEU A 62 -13.18 -7.17 8.57
CA LEU A 62 -12.63 -6.20 7.65
C LEU A 62 -13.49 -6.13 6.40
N ALA A 63 -13.78 -4.91 5.95
CA ALA A 63 -14.23 -4.63 4.60
C ALA A 63 -13.30 -3.60 3.97
N LEU A 64 -12.93 -3.83 2.71
CA LEU A 64 -12.11 -2.94 1.90
C LEU A 64 -12.82 -2.70 0.58
N LYS A 65 -12.77 -1.46 0.09
CA LYS A 65 -13.21 -1.10 -1.25
C LYS A 65 -12.35 0.02 -1.78
N ARG A 66 -11.81 -0.14 -2.98
CA ARG A 66 -11.05 0.91 -3.64
C ARG A 66 -12.00 1.95 -4.26
N PRO A 67 -11.57 3.22 -4.33
CA PRO A 67 -10.34 3.78 -3.76
C PRO A 67 -10.50 4.16 -2.28
N GLY A 68 -9.45 3.97 -1.46
CA GLY A 68 -9.34 4.61 -0.15
C GLY A 68 -10.24 4.10 0.98
N LYS A 69 -11.23 3.23 0.73
CA LYS A 69 -12.21 2.81 1.76
C LYS A 69 -11.79 1.52 2.45
N ILE A 70 -11.87 1.54 3.78
CA ILE A 70 -11.61 0.38 4.62
C ILE A 70 -12.42 0.49 5.90
N ARG A 71 -12.84 -0.63 6.47
CA ARG A 71 -13.59 -0.72 7.72
C ARG A 71 -13.03 -1.88 8.54
N PHE A 72 -12.61 -1.61 9.77
CA PHE A 72 -12.32 -2.59 10.80
C PHE A 72 -13.41 -2.46 11.86
N ALA A 73 -14.36 -3.39 11.85
CA ALA A 73 -15.32 -3.51 12.92
C ALA A 73 -14.74 -4.48 13.95
N TYR A 74 -14.33 -3.94 15.11
CA TYR A 74 -13.81 -4.74 16.20
C TYR A 74 -14.97 -5.48 16.88
N GLY A 75 -14.68 -6.67 17.42
CA GLY A 75 -15.64 -7.49 18.16
C GLY A 75 -15.05 -8.00 19.47
N GLY A 76 -15.71 -8.97 20.10
CA GLY A 76 -15.20 -9.62 21.32
C GLY A 76 -15.24 -8.72 22.55
N GLY A 77 -16.21 -7.80 22.63
CA GLY A 77 -16.44 -6.93 23.79
C GLY A 77 -15.86 -5.51 23.66
N ALA A 78 -15.12 -5.21 22.60
CA ALA A 78 -14.76 -3.84 22.25
C ALA A 78 -15.79 -3.27 21.26
N ASP A 79 -16.55 -2.25 21.64
CA ASP A 79 -17.44 -1.53 20.72
C ASP A 79 -16.65 -0.41 20.03
N ALA A 80 -15.74 -0.81 19.13
CA ALA A 80 -14.87 0.09 18.41
C ALA A 80 -14.93 -0.11 16.90
N LEU A 81 -14.70 0.97 16.15
CA LEU A 81 -14.72 1.01 14.70
C LEU A 81 -13.59 1.89 14.18
N LEU A 82 -12.77 1.35 13.27
CA LEU A 82 -11.86 2.14 12.45
C LEU A 82 -12.35 2.13 11.01
N VAL A 83 -12.73 3.28 10.46
CA VAL A 83 -13.36 3.36 9.13
C VAL A 83 -12.82 4.53 8.31
N SER A 84 -12.46 4.26 7.06
CA SER A 84 -12.09 5.26 6.06
C SER A 84 -13.20 5.42 5.04
N ASP A 85 -13.63 6.65 4.81
CA ASP A 85 -14.61 7.02 3.79
C ASP A 85 -13.99 7.22 2.39
N GLY A 86 -12.66 7.12 2.30
CA GLY A 86 -11.87 7.40 1.10
C GLY A 86 -10.92 8.59 1.24
N ALA A 87 -11.20 9.49 2.18
CA ALA A 87 -10.40 10.69 2.43
C ALA A 87 -9.98 10.81 3.90
N THR A 88 -10.85 10.43 4.84
CA THR A 88 -10.65 10.56 6.28
C THR A 88 -10.74 9.20 6.95
N LEU A 89 -9.78 8.91 7.82
CA LEU A 89 -9.83 7.77 8.73
C LEU A 89 -10.47 8.22 10.05
N HIS A 90 -11.49 7.50 10.48
CA HIS A 90 -12.23 7.72 11.71
C HIS A 90 -12.02 6.54 12.64
N TYR A 91 -11.57 6.81 13.86
CA TYR A 91 -11.59 5.86 14.97
C TYR A 91 -12.70 6.26 15.93
N LEU A 92 -13.61 5.32 16.17
CA LEU A 92 -14.77 5.47 17.02
C LEU A 92 -14.68 4.42 18.12
N ASP A 93 -14.85 4.85 19.35
CA ASP A 93 -14.97 4.00 20.53
C ASP A 93 -16.30 4.36 21.19
N TYR A 94 -17.29 3.47 21.01
CA TYR A 94 -18.66 3.67 21.47
C TYR A 94 -18.80 3.41 22.96
N ASP A 95 -17.88 2.67 23.58
CA ASP A 95 -17.89 2.39 25.01
C ASP A 95 -17.66 3.67 25.82
N VAL A 96 -16.77 4.55 25.33
CA VAL A 96 -16.44 5.82 26.01
C VAL A 96 -16.91 7.08 25.26
N GLY A 97 -17.62 6.93 24.15
CA GLY A 97 -18.13 8.07 23.38
C GLY A 97 -17.02 8.86 22.66
N GLN A 98 -15.91 8.22 22.29
CA GLN A 98 -14.76 8.87 21.66
C GLN A 98 -14.82 8.79 20.13
N HIS A 99 -14.58 9.93 19.48
CA HIS A 99 -14.40 10.02 18.04
C HIS A 99 -13.10 10.76 17.72
N SER A 100 -12.22 10.11 16.98
CA SER A 100 -10.96 10.68 16.52
C SER A 100 -10.89 10.55 15.01
N LYS A 101 -10.39 11.59 14.31
CA LYS A 101 -10.33 11.59 12.85
C LYS A 101 -9.04 12.21 12.33
N TRP A 102 -8.52 11.66 11.25
CA TRP A 102 -7.32 12.17 10.58
C TRP A 102 -7.36 11.82 9.09
N PRO A 103 -6.69 12.60 8.21
CA PRO A 103 -6.64 12.27 6.79
C PRO A 103 -6.02 10.89 6.57
N ILE A 104 -6.64 10.03 5.76
CA ILE A 104 -6.13 8.66 5.51
C ILE A 104 -4.71 8.71 4.94
N GLY A 105 -4.44 9.72 4.09
CA GLY A 105 -3.13 9.97 3.49
C GLY A 105 -2.00 10.23 4.50
N LYS A 106 -2.31 10.54 5.76
CA LYS A 106 -1.32 10.69 6.85
C LYS A 106 -1.09 9.40 7.64
N SER A 107 -1.42 8.24 7.07
CA SER A 107 -1.25 6.94 7.72
C SER A 107 -0.49 5.95 6.83
N PRO A 108 0.18 4.92 7.41
CA PRO A 108 0.80 3.86 6.63
C PRO A 108 -0.19 3.09 5.74
N LEU A 109 -1.47 3.03 6.15
CA LEU A 109 -2.54 2.35 5.40
C LEU A 109 -2.85 3.01 4.05
N ALA A 110 -2.51 4.28 3.87
CA ALA A 110 -2.68 4.96 2.58
C ALA A 110 -1.99 4.21 1.44
N ILE A 111 -0.85 3.57 1.72
CA ILE A 111 -0.08 2.82 0.72
C ILE A 111 -0.87 1.59 0.22
N LEU A 112 -1.59 0.91 1.12
CA LEU A 112 -2.44 -0.24 0.76
C LEU A 112 -3.66 0.21 -0.06
N LEU A 113 -4.25 1.35 0.28
CA LEU A 113 -5.55 1.79 -0.24
C LEU A 113 -5.48 2.71 -1.46
N ALA A 114 -4.28 3.16 -1.84
CA ALA A 114 -4.05 3.96 -3.04
C ALA A 114 -4.59 3.26 -4.30
N THR A 115 -5.23 4.01 -5.21
CA THR A 115 -5.82 3.45 -6.44
C THR A 115 -4.76 2.83 -7.35
N ASN A 116 -3.62 3.50 -7.49
CA ASN A 116 -2.51 3.06 -8.31
C ASN A 116 -1.18 3.50 -7.65
N PRO A 117 -0.75 2.84 -6.58
CA PRO A 117 0.50 3.20 -5.94
C PRO A 117 1.65 2.88 -6.89
N ASP A 118 2.51 3.87 -7.15
CA ASP A 118 3.81 3.64 -7.80
C ASP A 118 4.73 2.90 -6.82
N LEU A 119 4.53 1.58 -6.76
CA LEU A 119 5.30 0.70 -5.88
C LEU A 119 6.76 0.63 -6.29
N ALA A 120 7.11 0.88 -7.55
CA ALA A 120 8.50 0.89 -7.98
C ALA A 120 9.32 1.97 -7.25
N ARG A 121 8.70 3.10 -6.91
CA ARG A 121 9.34 4.18 -6.16
C ARG A 121 9.40 3.95 -4.65
N ILE A 122 8.36 3.33 -4.08
CA ILE A 122 8.17 3.30 -2.62
C ILE A 122 8.34 1.91 -2.00
N ALA A 123 8.40 0.84 -2.80
CA ALA A 123 8.37 -0.52 -2.30
C ALA A 123 9.59 -1.35 -2.71
N THR A 124 9.94 -2.26 -1.82
CA THR A 124 11.07 -3.18 -1.95
C THR A 124 10.64 -4.57 -1.51
N ILE A 125 11.05 -5.58 -2.27
CA ILE A 125 10.87 -6.99 -1.87
C ILE A 125 11.84 -7.29 -0.74
N LEU A 126 11.33 -7.91 0.33
CA LEU A 126 12.16 -8.41 1.42
C LEU A 126 12.51 -9.88 1.18
N PRO A 127 13.65 -10.35 1.69
CA PRO A 127 13.96 -11.78 1.71
C PRO A 127 12.86 -12.56 2.44
N SER A 128 12.38 -13.63 1.80
CA SER A 128 11.37 -14.55 2.34
C SER A 128 11.56 -15.94 1.74
N ASP A 129 10.83 -16.92 2.26
CA ASP A 129 10.75 -18.24 1.62
C ASP A 129 10.07 -18.17 0.23
N SER A 130 10.10 -19.27 -0.52
CA SER A 130 9.55 -19.31 -1.88
C SER A 130 8.01 -19.31 -1.96
N ARG A 131 7.31 -19.49 -0.83
CA ARG A 131 5.85 -19.55 -0.74
C ARG A 131 5.24 -18.20 -0.38
N VAL A 132 6.01 -17.35 0.28
CA VAL A 132 5.62 -16.03 0.75
C VAL A 132 6.31 -14.93 -0.06
N VAL A 133 5.58 -13.86 -0.35
CA VAL A 133 6.16 -12.61 -0.87
C VAL A 133 5.98 -11.53 0.19
N LEU A 134 7.10 -11.00 0.68
CA LEU A 134 7.12 -9.88 1.61
C LEU A 134 7.47 -8.59 0.89
N VAL A 135 6.65 -7.56 1.07
CA VAL A 135 6.89 -6.25 0.45
C VAL A 135 6.90 -5.17 1.51
N ARG A 136 8.02 -4.45 1.62
CA ARG A 136 8.10 -3.25 2.44
C ARG A 136 7.87 -2.03 1.58
N ALA A 137 6.85 -1.25 1.89
CA ALA A 137 6.54 0.02 1.27
C ALA A 137 6.72 1.19 2.25
N ARG A 138 7.44 2.22 1.81
CA ARG A 138 7.75 3.44 2.55
C ARG A 138 7.98 4.58 1.58
N ASP A 139 7.28 5.70 1.75
CA ASP A 139 7.55 6.88 0.94
C ASP A 139 8.70 7.69 1.54
N ALA A 140 9.87 7.69 0.90
CA ALA A 140 11.03 8.46 1.34
C ALA A 140 10.78 9.99 1.34
N ARG A 141 9.84 10.48 0.53
CA ARG A 141 9.47 11.92 0.52
C ARG A 141 8.53 12.29 1.65
N ARG A 142 7.81 11.30 2.21
CA ARG A 142 6.82 11.46 3.26
C ARG A 142 7.07 10.47 4.40
N PRO A 143 8.25 10.52 5.06
CA PRO A 143 8.61 9.57 6.11
C PRO A 143 7.66 9.60 7.29
N GLU A 144 6.94 10.71 7.50
CA GLU A 144 5.92 10.85 8.54
C GLU A 144 4.69 9.95 8.32
N PHE A 145 4.55 9.34 7.14
CA PHE A 145 3.50 8.35 6.87
C PHE A 145 3.88 6.95 7.33
N GLY A 146 5.12 6.75 7.78
CA GLY A 146 5.56 5.47 8.31
C GLY A 146 5.89 4.44 7.23
N THR A 147 5.76 3.16 7.58
CA THR A 147 6.15 2.02 6.75
C THR A 147 5.08 0.94 6.84
N LEU A 148 4.80 0.30 5.71
CA LEU A 148 3.90 -0.84 5.62
C LEU A 148 4.68 -2.06 5.12
N VAL A 149 4.60 -3.18 5.84
CA VAL A 149 5.15 -4.46 5.41
C VAL A 149 4.00 -5.39 5.12
N LEU A 150 3.75 -5.66 3.84
CA LEU A 150 2.71 -6.55 3.36
C LEU A 150 3.25 -7.98 3.25
N ALA A 151 2.42 -8.95 3.61
CA ALA A 151 2.71 -10.36 3.45
C ALA A 151 1.67 -11.00 2.52
N PHE A 152 2.16 -11.72 1.52
CA PHE A 152 1.33 -12.46 0.58
C PHE A 152 1.75 -13.92 0.54
N SER A 153 0.79 -14.82 0.36
CA SER A 153 1.04 -16.21 -0.04
C SER A 153 0.65 -16.40 -1.51
N LYS A 154 1.32 -17.34 -2.19
CA LYS A 154 0.97 -17.70 -3.57
C LYS A 154 -0.36 -18.45 -3.58
N SER A 155 -1.33 -17.95 -4.33
CA SER A 155 -2.65 -18.57 -4.48
C SER A 155 -3.25 -18.24 -5.84
N ALA A 156 -3.40 -19.25 -6.70
CA ALA A 156 -3.91 -19.07 -8.06
C ALA A 156 -5.35 -18.51 -8.10
N GLY A 157 -6.15 -18.75 -7.06
CA GLY A 157 -7.52 -18.23 -6.94
C GLY A 157 -7.61 -16.79 -6.43
N ALA A 158 -6.50 -16.19 -5.99
CA ALA A 158 -6.46 -14.82 -5.52
C ALA A 158 -6.10 -13.84 -6.66
N PRO A 159 -6.52 -12.56 -6.58
CA PRO A 159 -6.18 -11.56 -7.59
C PRO A 159 -4.67 -11.46 -7.82
N GLY A 160 -4.22 -11.54 -9.07
CA GLY A 160 -2.78 -11.53 -9.42
C GLY A 160 -1.98 -12.74 -8.92
N GLY A 161 -2.64 -13.81 -8.49
CA GLY A 161 -1.99 -15.03 -7.98
C GLY A 161 -1.43 -14.90 -6.56
N LEU A 162 -1.80 -13.85 -5.83
CA LEU A 162 -1.30 -13.57 -4.48
C LEU A 162 -2.47 -13.33 -3.52
N LEU A 163 -2.51 -14.09 -2.44
CA LEU A 163 -3.43 -13.90 -1.32
C LEU A 163 -2.76 -13.00 -0.28
N LEU A 164 -3.42 -11.91 0.10
CA LEU A 164 -2.96 -11.03 1.17
C LEU A 164 -3.19 -11.68 2.55
N GLU A 165 -2.10 -12.10 3.18
CA GLU A 165 -2.08 -12.68 4.54
C GLU A 165 -2.28 -11.61 5.61
N GLY A 166 -1.86 -10.38 5.32
CA GLY A 166 -1.94 -9.25 6.25
C GLY A 166 -0.79 -8.27 6.08
N TRP A 167 -0.59 -7.43 7.09
CA TRP A 167 0.48 -6.44 7.08
C TRP A 167 0.92 -6.03 8.49
N SER A 168 2.14 -5.50 8.60
CA SER A 168 2.57 -4.68 9.72
C SER A 168 2.67 -3.22 9.30
N ALA A 169 2.01 -2.33 10.04
CA ALA A 169 2.19 -0.90 9.95
C ALA A 169 3.15 -0.43 11.05
N ILE A 170 4.11 0.43 10.70
CA ILE A 170 4.96 1.16 11.64
C ILE A 170 4.72 2.65 11.39
N ASP A 171 4.18 3.37 12.37
CA ASP A 171 3.92 4.82 12.24
C ASP A 171 5.17 5.68 12.49
N ALA A 172 5.03 7.00 12.35
CA ALA A 172 6.14 7.95 12.59
C ALA A 172 6.64 7.98 14.05
N GLN A 173 5.85 7.47 14.99
CA GLN A 173 6.23 7.33 16.40
C GLN A 173 6.88 5.96 16.68
N ASN A 174 7.19 5.18 15.63
CA ASN A 174 7.73 3.83 15.69
C ASN A 174 6.81 2.83 16.41
N LYS A 175 5.50 3.13 16.47
CA LYS A 175 4.50 2.19 17.00
C LYS A 175 4.16 1.18 15.91
N ARG A 176 4.29 -0.10 16.25
CA ARG A 176 3.98 -1.21 15.35
C ARG A 176 2.59 -1.76 15.63
N THR A 177 1.84 -2.00 14.57
CA THR A 177 0.58 -2.73 14.59
C THR A 177 0.63 -3.79 13.50
N THR A 178 0.29 -5.04 13.84
CA THR A 178 0.24 -6.14 12.89
C THR A 178 -1.18 -6.61 12.71
N VAL A 179 -1.65 -6.68 11.48
CA VAL A 179 -2.94 -7.23 11.10
C VAL A 179 -2.70 -8.54 10.36
N LYS A 180 -3.31 -9.61 10.84
CA LYS A 180 -3.43 -10.89 10.13
C LYS A 180 -4.87 -11.04 9.65
N LEU A 181 -5.03 -11.47 8.40
CA LEU A 181 -6.30 -11.72 7.76
C LEU A 181 -6.57 -13.22 7.67
N ASP A 182 -7.84 -13.59 7.81
CA ASP A 182 -8.33 -14.94 7.58
C ASP A 182 -9.64 -14.86 6.77
N ASN A 183 -9.97 -15.92 6.02
CA ASN A 183 -11.22 -16.04 5.25
C ASN A 183 -11.46 -14.86 4.27
N GLN A 184 -10.41 -14.44 3.56
CA GLN A 184 -10.46 -13.38 2.57
C GLN A 184 -11.38 -13.77 1.41
N ARG A 185 -12.33 -12.89 1.08
CA ARG A 185 -13.16 -12.97 -0.11
C ARG A 185 -12.91 -11.74 -0.96
N TYR A 186 -12.31 -11.94 -2.13
CA TYR A 186 -11.93 -10.86 -3.04
C TYR A 186 -13.05 -10.53 -4.02
N ASN A 187 -13.12 -9.26 -4.41
CA ASN A 187 -13.99 -8.74 -5.46
C ASN A 187 -15.48 -9.08 -5.27
N VAL A 188 -15.90 -9.26 -4.02
CA VAL A 188 -17.31 -9.41 -3.63
C VAL A 188 -18.00 -8.05 -3.52
N ALA A 189 -19.32 -8.02 -3.68
CA ALA A 189 -20.08 -6.79 -3.50
C ALA A 189 -19.95 -6.28 -2.06
N VAL A 190 -19.42 -5.06 -1.91
CA VAL A 190 -19.40 -4.32 -0.63
C VAL A 190 -20.19 -3.02 -0.84
N PRO A 191 -21.32 -2.82 -0.13
CA PRO A 191 -22.13 -1.63 -0.29
C PRO A 191 -21.41 -0.40 0.24
N GLU A 192 -21.69 0.77 -0.34
CA GLU A 192 -21.11 2.04 0.11
C GLU A 192 -21.43 2.35 1.58
N SER A 193 -22.61 1.94 2.04
CA SER A 193 -23.05 2.10 3.43
C SER A 193 -22.17 1.36 4.44
N ALA A 194 -21.38 0.36 4.03
CA ALA A 194 -20.42 -0.31 4.90
C ALA A 194 -19.36 0.66 5.46
N PHE A 195 -19.09 1.77 4.76
CA PHE A 195 -18.10 2.78 5.15
C PHE A 195 -18.72 3.98 5.87
N SER A 196 -20.01 3.90 6.22
CA SER A 196 -20.67 4.85 7.11
C SER A 196 -20.61 4.38 8.58
N PHE A 197 -20.86 5.31 9.48
CA PHE A 197 -20.88 5.08 10.92
C PHE A 197 -21.87 6.03 11.60
N THR A 198 -22.28 5.65 12.80
CA THR A 198 -23.08 6.51 13.68
C THR A 198 -22.14 7.20 14.66
N GLU A 199 -22.45 8.43 15.04
CA GLU A 199 -21.64 9.15 16.03
C GLU A 199 -21.77 8.48 17.41
N PRO A 200 -20.65 8.20 18.10
CA PRO A 200 -20.65 7.62 19.43
C PRO A 200 -21.18 8.66 20.43
N LYS A 201 -22.06 8.22 21.32
CA LYS A 201 -22.65 9.08 22.34
C LYS A 201 -21.97 8.78 23.67
N LYS A 202 -21.59 9.82 24.42
CA LYS A 202 -21.22 9.64 25.82
C LYS A 202 -22.43 9.06 26.56
N ARG A 203 -22.22 7.94 27.24
CA ARG A 203 -23.17 7.37 28.20
C ARG A 203 -23.01 8.07 29.55
#